data_AF-A0A3D4NJ75-F1
#
_entry.id   AF-A0A3D4NJ75-F1
#
_cell.length_a   1.000
_cell.length_b   1.000
_cell.length_c   1.000
_cell.angle_alpha   90.00
_cell.angle_beta   90.00
_cell.angle_gamma   90.00
#
_symmetry.space_group_name_H-M   'P 1'
#
loop_
_entity.id
_entity.type
_entity.pdbx_description
1 polymer ?
#
loop_
_entity_poly.entity_id
_entity_poly.type
_entity_poly.pdbx_seq_one_letter_code
_entity_poly.pdbx_strand_id
1 'polypeptide(L)' 'VINHTSDQHAWFQRARKAKKGSAARDFYVWSDDDHKYDGTRIIFLDTEKSNW' A
#
# COMPACT_ATOMS: atom_id res chain seq x y z
N VAL A 1 1.95 -13.84 -6.63
CA VAL A 1 2.94 -12.75 -6.48
C VAL A 1 3.19 -12.54 -5.00
N ILE A 2 4.45 -12.42 -4.57
CA ILE A 2 4.80 -12.38 -3.13
C ILE A 2 4.71 -10.94 -2.59
N ASN A 3 5.15 -9.95 -3.37
CA ASN A 3 5.30 -8.56 -2.90
C ASN A 3 3.98 -7.78 -2.80
N HIS A 4 2.97 -8.14 -3.58
CA HIS A 4 1.70 -7.41 -3.64
C HIS A 4 0.53 -8.33 -3.99
N THR A 5 -0.68 -7.83 -3.73
CA THR A 5 -1.94 -8.42 -4.17
C THR A 5 -2.77 -7.35 -4.88
N SER A 6 -3.75 -7.77 -5.69
CA SER A 6 -4.77 -6.84 -6.20
C SER A 6 -5.53 -6.15 -5.06
N ASP A 7 -5.98 -4.93 -5.31
CA ASP A 7 -6.92 -4.19 -4.46
C ASP A 7 -8.28 -4.91 -4.29
N GLN A 8 -8.67 -5.78 -5.22
CA GLN A 8 -9.86 -6.63 -5.11
C GLN A 8 -9.66 -7.83 -4.18
N HIS A 9 -8.43 -8.11 -3.75
CA HIS A 9 -8.14 -9.24 -2.88
C HIS A 9 -8.83 -9.10 -1.50
N ALA A 10 -9.37 -10.20 -0.97
CA ALA A 10 -10.13 -10.19 0.28
C ALA A 10 -9.33 -9.63 1.47
N TRP A 11 -8.00 -9.80 1.48
CA TRP A 11 -7.13 -9.21 2.50
C TRP A 11 -7.12 -7.69 2.43
N PHE A 12 -6.98 -7.10 1.24
CA PHE A 12 -6.97 -5.64 1.07
C PHE A 12 -8.32 -5.02 1.45
N GLN A 13 -9.41 -5.64 1.00
CA GLN A 13 -10.77 -5.21 1.32
C GLN A 13 -11.06 -5.23 2.83
N ARG A 14 -10.46 -6.18 3.56
CA ARG A 14 -10.53 -6.24 5.01
C ARG A 14 -9.63 -5.19 5.68
N ALA A 15 -8.36 -5.10 5.25
CA ALA A 15 -7.36 -4.19 5.79
C ALA A 15 -7.78 -2.72 5.69
N ARG A 16 -8.34 -2.32 4.53
CA ARG A 16 -8.77 -0.93 4.29
C ARG A 16 -9.89 -0.45 5.21
N LYS A 17 -10.74 -1.37 5.71
CA LYS A 17 -11.86 -1.08 6.62
C LYS A 17 -11.48 -1.22 8.10
N ALA A 18 -10.32 -1.80 8.38
CA ALA A 18 -9.90 -2.09 9.74
C ALA A 18 -9.32 -0.84 10.44
N LYS A 19 -9.44 -0.78 11.76
CA LYS A 19 -8.89 0.33 12.57
C LYS A 19 -7.36 0.39 12.46
N LYS A 20 -6.78 1.58 12.58
CA LYS A 20 -5.32 1.78 12.72
C LYS A 20 -4.79 0.90 13.87
N GLY A 21 -3.70 0.18 13.65
CA GLY A 21 -3.07 -0.73 14.61
C GLY A 21 -3.72 -2.11 14.77
N SER A 22 -4.68 -2.48 13.93
CA SER A 22 -5.25 -3.84 13.95
C SER A 22 -4.43 -4.79 13.08
N ALA A 23 -4.36 -6.06 13.49
CA ALA A 23 -3.63 -7.10 12.74
C ALA A 23 -4.10 -7.24 11.28
N ALA A 24 -5.38 -6.95 10.99
CA ALA A 24 -5.88 -6.96 9.62
C ALA A 24 -5.30 -5.81 8.78
N ARG A 25 -5.02 -4.65 9.39
CA ARG A 25 -4.45 -3.49 8.70
C ARG A 25 -2.95 -3.67 8.44
N ASP A 26 -2.27 -4.42 9.29
CA ASP A 26 -0.82 -4.69 9.21
C ASP A 26 -0.41 -5.57 8.02
N PHE A 27 -1.38 -6.10 7.25
CA PHE A 27 -1.12 -6.84 6.00
C PHE A 27 -0.62 -5.96 4.86
N TYR A 28 -0.80 -4.63 4.94
CA TYR A 28 -0.43 -3.69 3.88
C TYR A 28 0.28 -2.47 4.48
N VAL A 29 1.01 -1.75 3.62
CA VAL A 29 1.69 -0.52 3.99
C VAL A 29 0.72 0.64 3.86
N TRP A 30 0.61 1.46 4.90
CA TRP A 30 -0.24 2.65 4.93
C TRP A 30 0.59 3.87 5.32
N SER A 31 0.16 5.03 4.83
CA SER A 31 0.66 6.34 5.20
C SER A 31 -0.51 7.34 5.22
N ASP A 32 -0.38 8.43 5.97
CA ASP A 32 -1.34 9.54 5.98
C ASP A 32 -0.98 10.61 4.92
N ASP A 33 0.26 10.59 4.42
CA ASP A 33 0.80 11.42 3.32
C ASP A 33 1.65 10.56 2.36
N ASP A 34 2.16 11.15 1.29
CA ASP A 34 2.96 10.51 0.24
C ASP A 34 4.47 10.71 0.40
N HIS A 35 4.95 11.21 1.56
CA HIS A 35 6.37 11.57 1.78
C HIS A 35 7.22 10.42 2.30
N LYS A 36 6.59 9.33 2.71
CA LYS A 36 7.32 8.22 3.33
C LYS A 36 8.11 7.47 2.25
N TYR A 37 9.43 7.34 2.37
CA TYR A 37 10.30 6.72 1.35
C TYR A 37 10.59 7.55 0.08
N ASP A 38 10.60 8.88 0.14
CA ASP A 38 10.95 9.79 -0.98
C ASP A 38 12.25 9.46 -1.73
N GLY A 39 13.23 8.83 -1.06
CA GLY A 39 14.48 8.38 -1.69
C GLY A 39 14.34 7.13 -2.59
N THR A 40 13.16 6.52 -2.67
CA THR A 40 12.92 5.28 -3.42
C THR A 40 12.41 5.60 -4.82
N ARG A 41 13.07 5.04 -5.84
CA ARG A 41 12.67 5.21 -7.24
C ARG A 41 11.25 4.68 -7.52
N ILE A 42 10.55 5.33 -8.43
CA ILE A 42 9.32 4.84 -9.07
C ILE A 42 9.71 3.83 -10.16
N ILE A 43 9.07 2.66 -10.18
CA ILE A 43 9.41 1.59 -11.15
C ILE A 43 8.67 1.78 -12.47
N PHE A 44 7.40 2.22 -12.44
CA PHE A 44 6.58 2.44 -13.63
C PHE A 44 6.44 3.93 -13.93
N LEU A 45 7.49 4.51 -14.53
CA LEU A 45 7.61 5.95 -14.76
C LEU A 45 6.56 6.54 -15.69
N ASP A 46 5.99 5.72 -16.57
CA ASP A 46 4.99 6.19 -17.55
C ASP A 46 3.57 6.23 -17.00
N THR A 47 3.30 5.53 -15.89
CA THR A 47 1.94 5.38 -15.33
C THR A 47 1.82 5.93 -13.91
N GLU A 48 2.86 5.79 -13.10
CA GLU A 48 2.83 6.20 -11.69
C GLU A 48 3.66 7.46 -11.46
N LYS A 49 3.06 8.40 -10.73
CA LYS A 49 3.72 9.68 -10.35
C LYS A 49 4.43 9.61 -9.01
N SER A 50 4.13 8.58 -8.22
CA SER A 50 4.64 8.38 -6.86
C SER A 50 4.96 6.89 -6.64
N ASN A 51 5.71 6.62 -5.57
CA ASN A 51 5.95 5.28 -5.05
C ASN A 51 4.90 4.86 -4.00
N TRP A 52 3.85 5.68 -3.82
CA TRP A 52 2.65 5.43 -3.00
C TRP A 52 1.41 5.20 -3.85
#